data_AF-A0A3M3KXZ2-F1
#
_entry.id   AF-A0A3M3KXZ2-F1
#
_cell.length_a   1.000
_cell.length_b   1.000
_cell.length_c   1.000
_cell.angle_alpha   90.00
_cell.angle_beta   90.00
_cell.angle_gamma   90.00
#
_symmetry.space_group_name_H-M   'P 1'
#
loop_
_entity.id
_entity.type
_entity.pdbx_description
1 polymer ?
#
loop_
_entity_poly.entity_id
_entity_poly.type
_entity_poly.pdbx_seq_one_letter_code
_entity_poly.pdbx_strand_id
1 'polypeptide(L)'
;NQRLPSANFTRAFQNWTYERFDYSSQNLVRCYYSVPFNFPENEYLLINSFGMGLNSGSAISRALYCWWDFPNAKLYAITIAAANPTAFFLPAVFAKMNV
;
A
#
# COMPACT_ATOMS: atom_id res chain seq x y z
N ASN A 1 -32.12 18.12 -0.20
CA ASN A 1 -31.05 17.61 -1.10
C ASN A 1 -29.98 16.90 -0.29
N GLN A 2 -30.17 15.60 -0.05
CA GLN A 2 -29.19 14.76 0.66
C GLN A 2 -28.10 14.36 -0.35
N ARG A 3 -26.90 14.95 -0.22
CA ARG A 3 -25.75 14.51 -1.01
C ARG A 3 -25.34 13.13 -0.49
N LEU A 4 -25.23 12.15 -1.38
CA LEU A 4 -24.66 10.86 -1.06
C LEU A 4 -23.20 11.07 -0.62
N PRO A 5 -22.72 10.37 0.43
CA PRO A 5 -21.32 10.47 0.82
C PRO A 5 -20.43 10.06 -0.35
N SER A 6 -19.57 10.96 -0.80
CA SER A 6 -18.61 10.71 -1.88
C SER A 6 -17.18 10.78 -1.36
N ALA A 7 -16.29 10.00 -1.97
CA ALA A 7 -14.85 10.11 -1.71
C ALA A 7 -14.28 11.22 -2.60
N ASN A 8 -13.60 12.20 -2.00
CA ASN A 8 -12.83 13.19 -2.72
C ASN A 8 -11.37 12.74 -2.74
N PHE A 9 -10.84 12.42 -3.92
CA PHE A 9 -9.41 12.14 -4.07
C PHE A 9 -8.60 13.37 -3.70
N THR A 10 -7.66 13.22 -2.77
CA THR A 10 -6.84 14.34 -2.28
C THR A 10 -5.44 14.28 -2.84
N ARG A 11 -4.84 13.08 -2.93
CA ARG A 11 -3.44 12.88 -3.33
C ARG A 11 -3.22 11.52 -3.97
N ALA A 12 -2.17 11.43 -4.79
CA ALA A 12 -1.63 10.17 -5.29
C ALA A 12 -0.10 10.22 -5.21
N PHE A 13 0.51 9.16 -4.69
CA PHE A 13 1.96 8.98 -4.69
C PHE A 13 2.31 7.77 -5.54
N GLN A 14 3.26 7.95 -6.46
CA GLN A 14 3.68 6.87 -7.35
C GLN A 14 4.89 6.09 -6.81
N ASN A 15 5.68 6.70 -5.92
CA ASN A 15 6.95 6.16 -5.47
C ASN A 15 6.86 5.65 -4.04
N TRP A 16 6.89 4.33 -3.90
CA TRP A 16 7.11 3.67 -2.63
C TRP A 16 8.60 3.45 -2.40
N THR A 17 9.04 3.66 -1.17
CA THR A 17 10.43 3.47 -0.75
C THR A 17 10.57 2.10 -0.12
N TYR A 18 11.40 1.23 -0.70
CA TYR A 18 11.78 -0.03 -0.09
C TYR A 18 12.56 0.21 1.20
N GLU A 19 12.20 -0.49 2.27
CA GLU A 19 12.87 -0.32 3.57
C GLU A 19 13.60 -1.57 4.03
N ARG A 20 12.95 -2.73 3.92
CA ARG A 20 13.48 -3.99 4.43
C ARG A 20 12.74 -5.19 3.84
N PHE A 21 13.27 -6.36 4.12
CA PHE A 21 12.59 -7.63 3.94
C PHE A 21 12.73 -8.52 5.17
N ASP A 22 11.83 -9.49 5.28
CA ASP A 22 11.98 -10.64 6.15
C ASP A 22 11.40 -11.90 5.48
N TYR A 23 11.31 -13.00 6.23
CA TYR A 23 10.66 -14.23 5.78
C TYR A 23 9.36 -14.48 6.54
N SER A 24 8.32 -14.91 5.83
CA SER A 24 7.08 -15.39 6.44
C SER A 24 7.30 -16.74 7.13
N SER A 25 6.30 -17.21 7.89
CA SER A 25 6.32 -18.55 8.50
C SER A 25 6.36 -19.69 7.48
N GLN A 26 5.98 -19.42 6.23
CA GLN A 26 6.09 -20.35 5.09
C GLN A 26 7.39 -20.16 4.29
N ASN A 27 8.37 -19.43 4.82
CA ASN A 27 9.65 -19.14 4.19
C ASN A 27 9.53 -18.38 2.85
N LEU A 28 8.47 -17.56 2.71
CA LEU A 28 8.31 -16.65 1.58
C LEU A 28 8.96 -15.30 1.90
N VAL A 29 9.55 -14.66 0.91
CA VAL A 29 10.12 -13.32 1.06
C VAL A 29 8.96 -12.33 1.26
N ARG A 30 9.05 -11.51 2.32
CA ARG A 30 8.15 -10.37 2.55
C ARG A 30 8.94 -9.08 2.46
N CYS A 31 8.62 -8.24 1.48
CA CYS A 31 9.24 -6.92 1.35
C CYS A 31 8.29 -5.85 1.87
N TYR A 32 8.86 -4.85 2.55
CA TYR A 32 8.13 -3.74 3.14
C TYR A 32 8.53 -2.44 2.44
N TYR A 33 7.52 -1.68 2.04
CA TYR A 33 7.69 -0.38 1.41
C TYR A 33 6.87 0.65 2.16
N SER A 34 7.37 1.87 2.26
CA SER A 34 6.63 2.99 2.84
C SER A 34 6.54 4.16 1.87
N VAL A 35 5.62 5.07 2.15
CA VAL A 35 5.61 6.41 1.57
C VAL A 35 6.04 7.40 2.65
N PRO A 36 6.81 8.45 2.32
CA PRO A 36 7.15 9.51 3.26
C PRO A 36 5.90 10.34 3.55
N PHE A 37 5.04 9.86 4.44
CA PHE A 37 3.71 10.41 4.66
C PHE A 37 3.41 10.56 6.14
N ASN A 38 2.97 11.76 6.52
CA ASN A 38 2.36 12.05 7.81
C ASN A 38 0.84 12.09 7.58
N PHE A 39 0.09 11.12 8.11
CA PHE A 39 -1.36 11.08 7.96
C PHE A 39 -2.01 12.24 8.73
N PRO A 40 -2.61 13.25 8.07
CA PRO A 40 -3.51 14.14 8.78
C PRO A 40 -4.75 13.35 9.22
N GLU A 41 -5.34 13.69 10.38
CA GLU A 41 -6.45 12.97 11.04
C GLU A 41 -7.67 12.63 10.15
N ASN A 42 -7.80 13.20 8.94
CA ASN A 42 -8.98 13.11 8.08
C ASN A 42 -8.69 12.62 6.64
N GLU A 43 -7.55 11.96 6.38
CA GLU A 43 -7.28 11.31 5.09
C GLU A 43 -7.22 9.79 5.22
N TYR A 44 -7.76 9.09 4.23
CA TYR A 44 -7.84 7.63 4.19
C TYR A 44 -7.18 7.11 2.90
N LEU A 45 -6.45 6.00 3.01
CA LEU A 45 -5.90 5.31 1.85
C LEU A 45 -7.00 4.49 1.15
N LEU A 46 -7.06 4.56 -0.17
CA LEU A 46 -7.95 3.73 -0.98
C LEU A 46 -7.43 2.28 -1.03
N ILE A 47 -8.16 1.36 -0.39
CA ILE A 47 -7.82 -0.07 -0.29
C ILE A 47 -7.80 -0.80 -1.64
N ASN A 48 -8.54 -0.32 -2.64
CA ASN A 48 -8.76 -1.05 -3.91
C ASN A 48 -7.44 -1.38 -4.64
N SER A 49 -6.42 -0.52 -4.55
CA SER A 49 -5.12 -0.79 -5.18
C SER A 49 -4.42 -2.05 -4.64
N PHE A 50 -4.72 -2.49 -3.41
CA PHE A 50 -4.05 -3.61 -2.75
C PHE A 50 -4.73 -4.96 -2.93
N GLY A 51 -5.93 -4.99 -3.54
CA GLY A 51 -6.66 -6.24 -3.80
C GLY A 51 -6.19 -7.02 -5.03
N MET A 52 -5.32 -6.44 -5.85
CA MET A 52 -4.80 -7.07 -7.07
C MET A 52 -3.41 -7.66 -6.84
N GLY A 53 -3.22 -8.91 -7.26
CA GLY A 53 -1.90 -9.56 -7.23
C GLY A 53 -0.90 -8.83 -8.13
N LEU A 54 0.31 -8.58 -7.61
CA LEU A 54 1.36 -7.91 -8.38
C LEU A 54 2.05 -8.89 -9.31
N ASN A 55 1.96 -8.61 -10.61
CA ASN A 55 2.73 -9.31 -11.62
C ASN A 55 3.83 -8.39 -12.17
N SER A 56 5.08 -8.66 -11.79
CA SER A 56 6.26 -7.90 -12.23
C SER A 56 6.74 -8.35 -13.63
N GLY A 57 5.83 -8.70 -14.54
CA GLY A 57 6.18 -9.34 -15.82
C GLY A 57 6.83 -10.72 -15.63
N SER A 58 6.57 -11.39 -14.52
CA SER A 58 7.12 -12.70 -14.16
C SER A 58 5.99 -13.67 -13.82
N ALA A 59 6.19 -14.98 -14.03
CA ALA A 59 5.19 -15.99 -13.70
C ALA A 59 4.93 -16.18 -12.18
N ILE A 60 5.53 -15.32 -11.33
CA ILE A 60 5.41 -15.39 -9.88
C ILE A 60 4.27 -14.47 -9.45
N SER A 61 3.17 -15.06 -8.98
CA SER A 61 2.11 -14.32 -8.31
C SER A 61 2.59 -13.82 -6.96
N ARG A 62 2.24 -12.58 -6.61
CA ARG A 62 2.65 -11.93 -5.37
C ARG A 62 1.43 -11.43 -4.63
N ALA A 63 1.30 -11.85 -3.38
CA ALA A 63 0.28 -11.30 -2.51
C ALA A 63 0.69 -9.88 -2.10
N LEU A 64 -0.29 -8.98 -2.05
CA LEU A 64 -0.09 -7.58 -1.72
C LEU A 64 -0.99 -7.23 -0.54
N TYR A 65 -0.42 -6.58 0.46
CA TYR A 65 -1.11 -6.15 1.67
C TYR A 65 -0.79 -4.70 1.99
N CYS A 66 -1.69 -4.08 2.75
CA CYS A 66 -1.51 -2.78 3.35
C CYS A 66 -1.56 -2.92 4.86
N TRP A 67 -0.60 -2.33 5.57
CA TRP A 67 -0.53 -2.39 7.03
C TRP A 67 -0.23 -1.01 7.62
N TRP A 68 -0.97 -0.64 8.65
CA TRP A 68 -0.73 0.58 9.42
C TRP A 68 0.03 0.24 10.70
N ASP A 69 1.21 0.83 10.86
CA ASP A 69 2.06 0.79 12.04
C ASP A 69 1.75 2.01 12.91
N PHE A 70 0.90 1.80 13.93
CA PHE A 70 0.48 2.85 14.85
C PHE A 70 1.64 3.47 15.65
N PRO A 71 2.54 2.69 16.28
CA PRO A 71 3.68 3.25 17.03
C PRO A 71 4.55 4.22 16.22
N ASN A 72 4.78 3.92 14.94
CA ASN A 72 5.65 4.72 14.07
C ASN A 72 4.86 5.66 13.14
N ALA A 73 3.53 5.74 13.28
CA ALA A 73 2.62 6.49 12.42
C ALA A 73 2.88 6.26 10.92
N LYS A 74 3.07 4.99 10.53
CA LYS A 74 3.59 4.64 9.20
C LYS A 74 2.69 3.67 8.45
N LEU A 75 2.54 3.92 7.16
CA LEU A 75 1.85 3.04 6.23
C LEU A 75 2.86 2.16 5.48
N TYR A 76 2.61 0.86 5.50
CA TYR A 76 3.37 -0.12 4.74
C TYR A 76 2.53 -0.74 3.62
N ALA A 77 3.12 -0.79 2.42
CA ALA A 77 2.80 -1.81 1.44
C ALA A 77 3.68 -3.03 1.70
N ILE A 78 3.10 -4.23 1.62
CA ILE A 78 3.83 -5.49 1.88
C ILE A 78 3.58 -6.44 0.72
N THR A 79 4.65 -6.94 0.11
CA THR A 79 4.58 -7.99 -0.92
C THR A 79 5.07 -9.31 -0.38
N ILE A 80 4.34 -10.40 -0.57
CA ILE A 80 4.70 -11.75 -0.11
C ILE A 80 4.75 -12.70 -1.31
N ALA A 81 5.92 -13.32 -1.56
CA ALA A 81 6.13 -14.27 -2.65
C ALA A 81 7.43 -15.06 -2.49
N ALA A 82 7.67 -16.04 -3.37
CA ALA A 82 8.95 -16.76 -3.43
C ALA A 82 10.13 -15.83 -3.77
N ALA A 83 9.89 -14.78 -4.56
CA ALA A 83 10.84 -13.72 -4.85
C ALA A 83 10.11 -12.40 -5.15
N ASN A 84 10.61 -11.30 -4.59
CA ASN A 84 10.04 -9.96 -4.79
C ASN A 84 11.11 -9.00 -5.34
N PRO A 85 10.78 -8.20 -6.37
CA PRO A 85 11.62 -7.07 -6.74
C PRO A 85 11.56 -6.01 -5.63
N THR A 86 12.60 -5.20 -5.48
CA THR A 86 12.60 -4.03 -4.58
C THR A 86 11.90 -2.81 -5.20
N ALA A 87 11.67 -2.83 -6.52
CA ALA A 87 10.92 -1.79 -7.20
C ALA A 87 9.41 -1.99 -7.02
N PHE A 88 8.71 -0.95 -6.59
CA PHE A 88 7.27 -1.00 -6.35
C PHE A 88 6.56 0.25 -6.91
N PHE A 89 5.72 0.04 -7.92
CA PHE A 89 5.15 1.12 -8.77
C PHE A 89 3.63 1.29 -8.64
N LEU A 90 3.00 0.56 -7.73
CA LEU A 90 1.57 0.71 -7.51
C LEU A 90 1.30 2.08 -6.87
N PRO A 91 0.43 2.93 -7.45
CA PRO A 91 0.15 4.23 -6.87
C PRO A 91 -0.61 4.10 -5.54
N ALA A 92 -0.14 4.81 -4.53
CA ALA A 92 -0.85 5.03 -3.28
C ALA A 92 -1.84 6.18 -3.48
N VAL A 93 -3.13 5.87 -3.54
CA VAL A 93 -4.19 6.86 -3.77
C VAL A 93 -4.94 7.13 -2.47
N PHE A 94 -5.10 8.40 -2.13
CA PHE A 94 -5.71 8.87 -0.89
C PHE A 94 -6.99 9.66 -1.17
N ALA A 95 -7.96 9.53 -0.27
CA ALA A 95 -9.21 10.25 -0.35
C ALA A 95 -9.68 10.69 1.04
N LYS A 96 -10.53 11.72 1.06
CA LYS A 96 -11.28 12.15 2.24
C LYS A 96 -12.77 12.03 2.00
N MET A 97 -13.53 11.94 3.07
CA MET A 97 -14.99 12.05 2.98
C MET A 97 -15.35 13.46 2.48
N ASN A 98 -16.22 13.53 1.48
CA ASN A 98 -16.83 14.78 1.07
C ASN A 98 -17.88 15.16 2.12
N VAL A 99 -17.59 16.22 2.88
CA VAL A 99 -18.46 16.76 3.94
C VAL A 99 -19.17 17.99 3.41
#